data_AF-A0AAU5ZTA8-F1
#
_entry.id   AF-A0AAU5ZTA8-F1
#
_cell.length_a   1.000
_cell.length_b   1.000
_cell.length_c   1.000
_cell.angle_alpha   90.00
_cell.angle_beta   90.00
_cell.angle_gamma   90.00
#
_symmetry.space_group_name_H-M   'P 1'
#
loop_
_entity.id
_entity.type
_entity.pdbx_description
1 polymer ?
#
loop_
_entity_poly.entity_id
_entity_poly.type
_entity_poly.pdbx_seq_one_letter_code
_entity_poly.pdbx_strand_id
1 'polypeptide(L)'
;MNRKQLWLMVSVVTAAVALLSACTGSDDEAGPESSPSASGFAAKSANPMSERAATVEKVKSAVESRLSVHEERFGSGGNSLCSTASSKMFTQECGVAAKATSEDASFALTQISGRDGFATLRSVAEKVEKAAVTYQELGCATNPTEAATRHACLEPAAVLAQGFPDLRDGANLGLAGK
;
A
#
# COMPACT_ATOMS: atom_id res chain seq x y z
N MET A 1 -29.69 12.86 32.36
CA MET A 1 -29.66 14.21 31.75
C MET A 1 -29.58 14.05 30.24
N ASN A 2 -30.60 14.56 29.54
CA ASN A 2 -30.80 14.45 28.09
C ASN A 2 -30.08 15.59 27.35
N ARG A 3 -29.49 15.29 26.18
CA ARG A 3 -29.27 16.30 25.13
C ARG A 3 -29.52 15.68 23.74
N LYS A 4 -30.79 15.78 23.34
CA LYS A 4 -31.31 15.92 21.96
C LYS A 4 -30.51 17.05 21.25
N GLN A 5 -30.32 17.17 19.93
CA GLN A 5 -31.09 16.79 18.75
C GLN A 5 -30.33 17.30 17.49
N LEU A 6 -30.61 16.68 16.32
CA LEU A 6 -30.54 17.22 14.93
C LEU A 6 -29.18 17.75 14.41
N TRP A 7 -28.75 17.46 13.18
CA TRP A 7 -29.39 17.89 11.94
C TRP A 7 -29.21 16.90 10.78
N LEU A 8 -30.31 16.71 10.05
CA LEU A 8 -30.39 16.15 8.70
C LEU A 8 -29.92 17.18 7.67
N MET A 9 -29.21 16.75 6.63
CA MET A 9 -29.35 17.33 5.29
C MET A 9 -29.19 16.24 4.23
N VAL A 10 -30.31 15.95 3.58
CA VAL A 10 -30.43 15.21 2.32
C VAL A 10 -30.30 16.22 1.19
N SER A 11 -29.56 15.90 0.13
CA SER A 11 -29.78 16.51 -1.19
C SER A 11 -29.38 15.53 -2.29
N VAL A 12 -30.42 15.02 -2.96
CA VAL A 12 -30.40 14.36 -4.26
C VAL A 12 -30.65 15.44 -5.30
N VAL A 13 -29.80 15.59 -6.33
CA VAL A 13 -30.21 16.05 -7.67
C VAL A 13 -29.32 15.41 -8.74
N THR A 14 -29.99 15.09 -9.84
CA THR A 14 -29.71 14.15 -10.92
C THR A 14 -29.13 14.82 -12.18
N ALA A 15 -28.50 13.99 -13.01
CA ALA A 15 -28.47 14.00 -14.49
C ALA A 15 -27.64 15.03 -15.28
N ALA A 16 -26.77 14.51 -16.16
CA ALA A 16 -26.86 14.73 -17.62
C ALA A 16 -25.90 13.79 -18.39
N VAL A 17 -26.44 12.98 -19.28
CA VAL A 17 -25.72 12.32 -20.39
C VAL A 17 -25.77 13.29 -21.57
N ALA A 18 -24.64 13.55 -22.22
CA ALA A 18 -24.61 14.06 -23.59
C ALA A 18 -23.45 13.43 -24.37
N LEU A 19 -23.84 12.83 -25.50
CA LEU A 19 -23.06 12.13 -26.50
C LEU A 19 -22.52 13.11 -27.55
N LEU A 20 -21.42 12.69 -28.19
CA LEU A 20 -20.96 13.00 -29.57
C LEU A 20 -20.27 14.34 -29.86
N SER A 21 -19.02 14.23 -30.33
CA SER A 21 -18.44 15.07 -31.38
C SER A 21 -17.36 14.27 -32.12
N ALA A 22 -17.79 13.37 -33.01
CA ALA A 22 -16.94 12.84 -34.06
C ALA A 22 -16.86 13.90 -35.18
N CYS A 23 -15.68 14.45 -35.43
CA CYS A 23 -15.46 15.36 -36.56
C CYS A 23 -15.48 14.55 -37.86
N THR A 24 -16.41 14.94 -38.74
CA THR A 24 -16.52 14.44 -40.12
C THR A 24 -15.62 15.31 -40.99
N GLY A 25 -14.62 14.72 -41.66
CA GLY A 25 -13.90 15.37 -42.74
C GLY A 25 -14.48 14.88 -44.07
N SER A 26 -14.90 15.82 -44.92
CA SER A 26 -15.43 15.58 -46.27
C SER A 26 -14.33 15.23 -47.27
N ASP A 27 -14.66 14.25 -48.14
CA ASP A 27 -14.49 14.11 -49.61
C ASP A 27 -13.24 14.75 -50.28
N ASP A 28 -12.58 14.24 -51.31
CA ASP A 28 -12.64 13.08 -52.21
C ASP A 28 -11.35 13.23 -53.07
N GLU A 29 -10.64 12.16 -53.43
CA GLU A 29 -10.07 11.99 -54.79
C GLU A 29 -9.31 10.67 -54.93
N ALA A 30 -9.72 9.91 -55.94
CA ALA A 30 -9.15 8.63 -56.34
C ALA A 30 -7.90 8.80 -57.22
N GLY A 31 -6.89 7.97 -56.98
CA GLY A 31 -5.77 7.74 -57.89
C GLY A 31 -4.84 6.65 -57.34
N PRO A 32 -4.68 5.49 -58.01
CA PRO A 32 -3.89 4.38 -57.50
C PRO A 32 -2.42 4.55 -57.87
N GLU A 33 -1.49 4.05 -57.03
CA GLU A 33 -0.36 3.21 -57.45
C GLU A 33 0.54 2.79 -56.26
N SER A 34 0.44 1.49 -55.95
CA SER A 34 1.39 0.54 -55.38
C SER A 34 2.67 1.02 -54.64
N SER A 35 2.63 0.75 -53.33
CA SER A 35 3.67 0.27 -52.40
C SER A 35 5.14 0.22 -52.80
N PRO A 36 6.00 0.60 -51.84
CA PRO A 36 7.01 -0.32 -51.33
C PRO A 36 6.64 -0.80 -49.93
N SER A 37 6.52 -2.12 -49.79
CA SER A 37 6.40 -2.81 -48.51
C SER A 37 7.65 -2.56 -47.67
N ALA A 38 7.60 -1.58 -46.78
CA ALA A 38 8.43 -1.55 -45.59
C ALA A 38 7.63 -2.20 -44.47
N SER A 39 7.94 -3.46 -44.18
CA SER A 39 7.57 -4.17 -42.97
C SER A 39 8.21 -3.51 -41.75
N GLY A 40 7.74 -2.31 -41.42
CA GLY A 40 7.97 -1.69 -40.13
C GLY A 40 7.05 -2.36 -39.14
N PHE A 41 7.59 -3.23 -38.28
CA PHE A 41 6.91 -3.61 -37.05
C PHE A 41 6.46 -2.32 -36.37
N ALA A 42 5.15 -2.07 -36.37
CA ALA A 42 4.56 -1.01 -35.57
C ALA A 42 4.84 -1.39 -34.12
N ALA A 43 5.97 -0.92 -33.58
CA ALA A 43 6.27 -0.99 -32.18
C ALA A 43 5.09 -0.31 -31.49
N LYS A 44 4.28 -1.11 -30.80
CA LYS A 44 3.17 -0.66 -29.98
C LYS A 44 3.76 0.39 -29.03
N SER A 45 3.55 1.66 -29.36
CA SER A 45 3.99 2.80 -28.55
C SER A 45 3.11 2.82 -27.32
N ALA A 46 3.38 1.91 -26.39
CA ALA A 46 2.81 1.96 -25.06
C ALA A 46 3.30 3.27 -24.44
N ASN A 47 2.35 4.13 -24.05
CA ASN A 47 2.70 5.32 -23.31
C ASN A 47 3.40 4.87 -22.00
N PRO A 48 4.67 5.25 -21.76
CA PRO A 48 5.43 4.77 -20.62
C PRO A 48 4.79 5.14 -19.27
N MET A 49 3.99 6.22 -19.23
CA MET A 49 3.16 6.56 -18.08
C MET A 49 2.04 5.55 -17.79
N SER A 50 1.43 4.96 -18.82
CA SER A 50 0.36 3.97 -18.67
C SER A 50 0.90 2.64 -18.10
N GLU A 51 2.07 2.21 -18.58
CA GLU A 51 2.73 1.00 -18.08
C GLU A 51 3.21 1.14 -16.63
N ARG A 52 3.74 2.31 -16.27
CA ARG A 52 4.10 2.62 -14.89
C ARG A 52 2.88 2.65 -13.98
N ALA A 53 1.79 3.31 -14.40
CA ALA A 53 0.56 3.35 -13.62
C ALA A 53 -0.03 1.94 -13.40
N ALA A 54 -0.06 1.11 -14.44
CA ALA A 54 -0.50 -0.29 -14.32
C ALA A 54 0.38 -1.11 -13.38
N THR A 55 1.70 -0.89 -13.41
CA THR A 55 2.64 -1.54 -12.49
C THR A 55 2.38 -1.13 -11.05
N VAL A 56 2.21 0.16 -10.78
CA VAL A 56 1.93 0.65 -9.43
C VAL A 56 0.62 0.10 -8.91
N GLU A 57 -0.45 0.12 -9.73
CA GLU A 57 -1.75 -0.41 -9.31
C GLU A 57 -1.67 -1.91 -9.00
N LYS A 58 -0.90 -2.67 -9.77
CA LYS A 58 -0.65 -4.08 -9.51
C LYS A 58 0.06 -4.30 -8.16
N VAL A 59 1.11 -3.52 -7.87
CA VAL A 59 1.83 -3.61 -6.59
C VAL A 59 0.92 -3.23 -5.43
N LYS A 60 0.22 -2.09 -5.54
CA LYS A 60 -0.72 -1.62 -4.54
C LYS A 60 -1.78 -2.68 -4.23
N SER A 61 -2.47 -3.18 -5.25
CA SER A 61 -3.51 -4.21 -5.08
C SER A 61 -2.98 -5.49 -4.41
N ALA A 62 -1.78 -5.94 -4.81
CA ALA A 62 -1.17 -7.14 -4.23
C ALA A 62 -0.78 -6.94 -2.76
N VAL A 63 -0.18 -5.80 -2.43
CA VAL A 63 0.21 -5.44 -1.06
C VAL A 63 -1.04 -5.26 -0.19
N GLU A 64 -2.00 -4.45 -0.62
CA GLU A 64 -3.23 -4.15 0.13
C GLU A 64 -4.07 -5.40 0.44
N SER A 65 -4.24 -6.30 -0.54
CA SER A 65 -4.95 -7.56 -0.36
C SER A 65 -4.34 -8.42 0.75
N ARG A 66 -3.01 -8.49 0.79
CA ARG A 66 -2.28 -9.26 1.81
C ARG A 66 -2.33 -8.57 3.18
N LEU A 67 -2.04 -7.28 3.24
CA LEU A 67 -2.03 -6.50 4.49
C LEU A 67 -3.40 -6.55 5.19
N SER A 68 -4.50 -6.47 4.43
CA SER A 68 -5.86 -6.44 5.00
C SER A 68 -6.17 -7.68 5.85
N VAL A 69 -5.70 -8.87 5.44
CA VAL A 69 -5.93 -10.12 6.18
C VAL A 69 -5.26 -10.10 7.55
N HIS A 70 -4.02 -9.62 7.61
CA HIS A 70 -3.28 -9.55 8.87
C HIS A 70 -3.69 -8.34 9.72
N GLU A 71 -4.00 -7.20 9.10
CA GLU A 71 -4.49 -5.99 9.80
C GLU A 71 -5.84 -6.26 10.49
N GLU A 72 -6.76 -6.97 9.85
CA GLU A 72 -8.03 -7.38 10.47
C GLU A 72 -7.81 -8.28 11.70
N ARG A 73 -6.82 -9.17 11.62
CA ARG A 73 -6.53 -10.14 12.68
C ARG A 73 -5.76 -9.54 13.86
N PHE A 74 -4.79 -8.67 13.61
CA PHE A 74 -3.84 -8.20 14.62
C PHE A 74 -4.01 -6.73 15.01
N GLY A 75 -4.81 -5.98 14.24
CA GLY A 75 -5.01 -4.55 14.41
C GLY A 75 -3.79 -3.71 14.02
N SER A 76 -4.01 -2.41 13.92
CA SER A 76 -2.99 -1.41 13.62
C SER A 76 -3.11 -0.18 14.53
N GLY A 77 -2.04 0.61 14.59
CA GLY A 77 -1.92 1.79 15.44
C GLY A 77 -2.26 1.51 16.89
N GLY A 78 -3.14 2.31 17.47
CA GLY A 78 -3.58 2.15 18.87
C GLY A 78 -4.32 0.83 19.16
N ASN A 79 -4.91 0.21 18.13
CA ASN A 79 -5.66 -1.04 18.24
C ASN A 79 -4.79 -2.29 17.98
N SER A 80 -3.51 -2.11 17.67
CA SER A 80 -2.59 -3.23 17.44
C SER A 80 -2.30 -3.99 18.72
N LEU A 81 -2.12 -5.31 18.61
CA LEU A 81 -1.57 -6.14 19.69
C LEU A 81 -0.19 -5.65 20.16
N CYS A 82 0.58 -5.02 19.26
CA CYS A 82 1.90 -4.47 19.54
C CYS A 82 1.89 -2.98 19.93
N SER A 83 0.72 -2.34 20.06
CA SER A 83 0.63 -0.99 20.60
C SER A 83 1.29 -0.91 21.98
N THR A 84 2.06 0.15 22.25
CA THR A 84 2.72 0.32 23.55
C THR A 84 1.74 0.52 24.71
N ALA A 85 0.48 0.85 24.40
CA ALA A 85 -0.62 0.91 25.37
C ALA A 85 -1.36 -0.44 25.52
N SER A 86 -1.05 -1.44 24.69
CA SER A 86 -1.69 -2.75 24.72
C SER A 86 -1.15 -3.61 25.85
N SER A 87 -2.04 -4.28 26.58
CA SER A 87 -1.66 -5.32 27.55
C SER A 87 -1.04 -6.55 26.88
N LYS A 88 -1.18 -6.68 25.55
CA LYS A 88 -0.65 -7.79 24.75
C LYS A 88 0.75 -7.53 24.18
N MET A 89 1.29 -6.31 24.33
CA MET A 89 2.60 -5.94 23.79
C MET A 89 3.66 -6.98 24.19
N PHE A 90 3.90 -7.20 25.47
CA PHE A 90 4.94 -8.13 25.94
C PHE A 90 4.54 -9.61 25.94
N THR A 91 3.70 -10.02 24.98
CA THR A 91 3.19 -11.40 24.89
C THR A 91 3.52 -12.03 23.55
N GLN A 92 3.36 -13.36 23.50
CA GLN A 92 3.50 -14.12 22.26
C GLN A 92 2.51 -13.68 21.18
N GLU A 93 1.35 -13.12 21.54
CA GLU A 93 0.37 -12.63 20.57
C GLU A 93 0.93 -11.47 19.75
N CYS A 94 1.61 -10.50 20.39
CA CYS A 94 2.34 -9.47 19.65
C CYS A 94 3.56 -10.06 18.93
N GLY A 95 4.24 -11.07 19.47
CA GLY A 95 5.31 -11.78 18.75
C GLY A 95 4.83 -12.39 17.42
N VAL A 96 3.62 -12.97 17.40
CA VAL A 96 3.00 -13.48 16.17
C VAL A 96 2.61 -12.35 15.23
N ALA A 97 2.02 -11.26 15.74
CA ALA A 97 1.70 -10.09 14.95
C ALA A 97 2.97 -9.49 14.30
N ALA A 98 4.04 -9.32 15.07
CA ALA A 98 5.33 -8.81 14.60
C ALA A 98 5.91 -9.63 13.45
N LYS A 99 5.83 -10.97 13.57
CA LYS A 99 6.26 -11.90 12.51
C LYS A 99 5.40 -11.73 11.25
N ALA A 100 4.09 -11.65 11.38
CA ALA A 100 3.19 -11.44 10.23
C ALA A 100 3.44 -10.09 9.55
N THR A 101 3.60 -9.01 10.32
CA THR A 101 3.92 -7.68 9.79
C THR A 101 5.27 -7.68 9.06
N SER A 102 6.29 -8.38 9.58
CA SER A 102 7.58 -8.56 8.90
C SER A 102 7.45 -9.35 7.60
N GLU A 103 6.67 -10.43 7.58
CA GLU A 103 6.45 -11.23 6.37
C GLU A 103 5.76 -10.41 5.27
N ASP A 104 4.86 -9.50 5.64
CA ASP A 104 4.21 -8.60 4.69
C ASP A 104 5.16 -7.50 4.19
N ALA A 105 6.08 -7.01 5.04
CA ALA A 105 7.16 -6.13 4.63
C ALA A 105 8.10 -6.81 3.62
N SER A 106 8.55 -8.05 3.90
CA SER A 106 9.37 -8.84 2.97
C SER A 106 8.64 -9.08 1.64
N PHE A 107 7.33 -9.33 1.71
CA PHE A 107 6.50 -9.46 0.51
C PHE A 107 6.46 -8.15 -0.29
N ALA A 108 6.28 -7.00 0.36
CA ALA A 108 6.31 -5.70 -0.29
C ALA A 108 7.65 -5.43 -0.99
N LEU A 109 8.78 -5.72 -0.33
CA LEU A 109 10.13 -5.62 -0.92
C LEU A 109 10.26 -6.49 -2.18
N THR A 110 9.71 -7.71 -2.12
CA THR A 110 9.70 -8.62 -3.28
C THR A 110 8.89 -8.04 -4.45
N GLN A 111 7.73 -7.43 -4.18
CA GLN A 111 6.89 -6.83 -5.23
C GLN A 111 7.59 -5.67 -5.96
N ILE A 112 8.44 -4.92 -5.26
CA ILE A 112 9.11 -3.72 -5.78
C ILE A 112 10.58 -3.95 -6.16
N SER A 113 11.07 -5.19 -6.09
CA SER A 113 12.45 -5.50 -6.48
C SER A 113 12.69 -5.14 -7.95
N GLY A 114 13.75 -4.38 -8.20
CA GLY A 114 14.08 -3.86 -9.53
C GLY A 114 13.10 -2.82 -10.09
N ARG A 115 12.20 -2.27 -9.25
CA ARG A 115 11.24 -1.23 -9.65
C ARG A 115 11.58 0.11 -9.02
N ASP A 116 11.55 1.15 -9.85
CA ASP A 116 11.69 2.54 -9.42
C ASP A 116 10.37 3.11 -8.92
N GLY A 117 10.47 4.18 -8.13
CA GLY A 117 9.31 4.96 -7.68
C GLY A 117 8.57 4.41 -6.47
N PHE A 118 9.18 3.49 -5.71
CA PHE A 118 8.65 2.92 -4.46
C PHE A 118 9.61 3.13 -3.28
N ALA A 119 10.31 4.27 -3.21
CA ALA A 119 11.35 4.48 -2.21
C ALA A 119 10.78 4.50 -0.78
N THR A 120 9.58 5.04 -0.61
CA THR A 120 8.85 5.10 0.66
C THR A 120 8.44 3.71 1.10
N LEU A 121 7.84 2.91 0.20
CA LEU A 121 7.49 1.52 0.50
C LEU A 121 8.72 0.70 0.90
N ARG A 122 9.83 0.87 0.16
CA ARG A 122 11.10 0.20 0.49
C ARG A 122 11.59 0.57 1.89
N SER A 123 11.67 1.88 2.18
CA SER A 123 12.14 2.37 3.48
C SER A 123 11.27 1.90 4.64
N VAL A 124 9.94 1.92 4.47
CA VAL A 124 9.01 1.41 5.49
C VAL A 124 9.20 -0.09 5.68
N ALA A 125 9.26 -0.87 4.61
CA ALA A 125 9.38 -2.32 4.70
C ALA A 125 10.69 -2.74 5.40
N GLU A 126 11.83 -2.13 5.04
CA GLU A 126 13.11 -2.35 5.72
C GLU A 126 13.05 -1.97 7.20
N LYS A 127 12.37 -0.86 7.53
CA LYS A 127 12.19 -0.41 8.92
C LYS A 127 11.35 -1.41 9.72
N VAL A 128 10.28 -1.96 9.13
CA VAL A 128 9.42 -2.97 9.75
C VAL A 128 10.18 -4.28 9.98
N GLU A 129 10.93 -4.77 8.99
CA GLU A 129 11.75 -5.98 9.14
C GLU A 129 12.77 -5.80 10.27
N LYS A 130 13.48 -4.67 10.28
CA LYS A 130 14.44 -4.35 11.34
C LYS A 130 13.77 -4.31 12.72
N ALA A 131 12.61 -3.65 12.84
CA ALA A 131 11.88 -3.59 14.09
C ALA A 131 11.44 -4.97 14.58
N ALA A 132 10.98 -5.85 13.68
CA ALA A 132 10.61 -7.22 14.03
C ALA A 132 11.81 -8.03 14.55
N VAL A 133 12.96 -7.93 13.87
CA VAL A 133 14.21 -8.58 14.30
C VAL A 133 14.62 -8.07 15.68
N THR A 134 14.71 -6.74 15.86
CA THR A 134 15.07 -6.14 17.16
C THR A 134 14.10 -6.54 18.26
N TYR A 135 12.79 -6.55 17.98
CA TYR A 135 11.76 -6.99 18.93
C TYR A 135 11.98 -8.45 19.39
N GLN A 136 12.38 -9.31 18.47
CA GLN A 136 12.67 -10.71 18.74
C GLN A 136 13.99 -10.89 19.52
N GLU A 137 15.06 -10.21 19.10
CA GLU A 137 16.39 -10.27 19.72
C GLU A 137 16.36 -9.78 21.18
N LEU A 138 15.55 -8.76 21.47
CA LEU A 138 15.31 -8.27 22.83
C LEU A 138 14.44 -9.20 23.69
N GLY A 139 13.85 -10.26 23.11
CA GLY A 139 12.95 -11.16 23.82
C GLY A 139 11.65 -10.48 24.25
N CYS A 140 11.19 -9.44 23.55
CA CYS A 140 10.05 -8.64 24.00
C CYS A 140 8.76 -9.45 24.17
N ALA A 141 8.55 -10.50 23.36
CA ALA A 141 7.40 -11.39 23.45
C ALA A 141 7.42 -12.35 24.65
N THR A 142 8.53 -12.45 25.40
CA THR A 142 8.69 -13.39 26.52
C THR A 142 8.36 -12.76 27.88
N ASN A 143 7.69 -11.61 27.90
CA ASN A 143 7.41 -10.83 29.10
C ASN A 143 8.67 -10.52 29.94
N PRO A 144 9.64 -9.76 29.39
CA PRO A 144 10.84 -9.40 30.14
C PRO A 144 10.48 -8.60 31.40
N THR A 145 11.15 -8.91 32.51
CA THR A 145 10.95 -8.24 33.81
C THR A 145 11.92 -7.08 34.02
N GLU A 146 13.07 -7.10 33.36
CA GLU A 146 14.06 -6.03 33.43
C GLU A 146 13.53 -4.75 32.79
N ALA A 147 13.56 -3.66 33.56
CA ALA A 147 13.02 -2.37 33.12
C ALA A 147 13.72 -1.83 31.85
N ALA A 148 15.04 -2.02 31.74
CA ALA A 148 15.82 -1.60 30.58
C ALA A 148 15.36 -2.33 29.31
N THR A 149 15.19 -3.65 29.37
CA THR A 149 14.69 -4.46 28.26
C THR A 149 13.26 -4.08 27.88
N ARG A 150 12.37 -3.91 28.86
CA ARG A 150 10.99 -3.45 28.61
C ARG A 150 10.97 -2.09 27.92
N HIS A 151 11.83 -1.16 28.32
CA HIS A 151 11.94 0.14 27.69
C HIS A 151 12.47 0.05 26.26
N ALA A 152 13.51 -0.76 26.03
CA ALA A 152 14.09 -0.98 24.69
C ALA A 152 13.08 -1.57 23.70
N CYS A 153 12.09 -2.34 24.17
CA CYS A 153 11.04 -2.91 23.34
C CYS A 153 10.01 -1.88 22.82
N LEU A 154 9.93 -0.68 23.41
CA LEU A 154 8.85 0.27 23.10
C LEU A 154 8.92 0.80 21.67
N GLU A 155 10.12 1.14 21.20
CA GLU A 155 10.35 1.67 19.85
C GLU A 155 10.05 0.63 18.75
N PRO A 156 10.62 -0.58 18.75
CA PRO A 156 10.30 -1.57 17.74
C PRO A 156 8.81 -1.98 17.79
N ALA A 157 8.19 -2.08 18.97
CA ALA A 157 6.75 -2.37 19.07
C ALA A 157 5.89 -1.27 18.43
N ALA A 158 6.25 0.00 18.63
CA ALA A 158 5.53 1.12 18.02
C ALA A 158 5.63 1.10 16.49
N VAL A 159 6.79 0.74 15.93
CA VAL A 159 6.97 0.55 14.48
C VAL A 159 6.08 -0.60 13.99
N LEU A 160 6.08 -1.74 14.68
CA LEU A 160 5.26 -2.89 14.31
C LEU A 160 3.77 -2.59 14.37
N ALA A 161 3.33 -1.82 15.38
CA ALA A 161 1.95 -1.38 15.49
C ALA A 161 1.48 -0.52 14.30
N GLN A 162 2.38 0.28 13.72
CA GLN A 162 2.09 1.10 12.53
C GLN A 162 2.41 0.40 11.21
N GLY A 163 2.98 -0.80 11.23
CA GLY A 163 3.52 -1.43 10.03
C GLY A 163 2.51 -1.60 8.90
N PHE A 164 1.29 -2.06 9.19
CA PHE A 164 0.26 -2.24 8.15
C PHE A 164 -0.15 -0.93 7.45
N PRO A 165 -0.58 0.14 8.16
CA PRO A 165 -0.92 1.39 7.50
C PRO A 165 0.27 2.02 6.80
N ASP A 166 1.48 2.00 7.39
CA ASP A 166 2.66 2.59 6.77
C ASP A 166 3.04 1.86 5.47
N LEU A 167 2.94 0.52 5.42
CA LEU A 167 3.20 -0.26 4.20
C LEU A 167 2.17 0.05 3.11
N ARG A 168 0.88 0.16 3.48
CA ARG A 168 -0.18 0.54 2.55
C ARG A 168 0.05 1.94 1.98
N ASP A 169 0.37 2.89 2.83
CA ASP A 169 0.63 4.27 2.42
C ASP A 169 1.87 4.35 1.52
N GLY A 170 2.93 3.62 1.84
CA GLY A 170 4.09 3.47 0.98
C GLY A 170 3.73 2.93 -0.42
N ALA A 171 2.86 1.93 -0.50
CA ALA A 171 2.39 1.39 -1.78
C ALA A 171 1.55 2.41 -2.58
N ASN A 172 0.68 3.17 -1.89
CA ASN A 172 -0.15 4.22 -2.49
C ASN A 172 0.69 5.38 -3.06
N LEU A 173 1.84 5.66 -2.46
CA LEU A 173 2.76 6.71 -2.89
C LEU A 173 3.58 6.33 -4.15
N GLY A 174 3.49 5.08 -4.63
CA GLY A 174 4.21 4.62 -5.81
C GLY A 174 3.91 5.43 -7.10
N LEU A 175 2.67 5.92 -7.23
CA LEU A 175 2.26 6.74 -8.38
C LEU A 175 2.96 8.11 -8.38
N ALA A 176 3.24 8.64 -7.19
CA ALA A 176 4.02 9.87 -7.02
C ALA A 176 5.53 9.65 -7.21
N GLY A 177 5.96 8.39 -7.42
CA GLY A 177 7.38 8.03 -7.52
C GLY A 177 8.14 8.15 -6.21
N LYS A 178 7.44 8.05 -5.10
CA LYS A 178 7.96 8.29 -3.77
C LYS A 178 8.26 7.02 -3.02
#